data_AF-A0A0S4KT89-F1
#
_entry.id   AF-A0A0S4KT89-F1
#
_cell.length_a   1.000
_cell.length_b   1.000
_cell.length_c   1.000
_cell.angle_alpha   90.00
_cell.angle_beta   90.00
_cell.angle_gamma   90.00
#
_symmetry.space_group_name_H-M   'P 1'
#
loop_
_entity.id
_entity.type
_entity.pdbx_description
1 polymer ?
#
loop_
_entity_poly.entity_id
_entity_poly.type
_entity_poly.pdbx_seq_one_letter_code
_entity_poly.pdbx_strand_id
1 'polypeptide(L)'
;MAGEMKVEDLLGELGQAIHTAQMRLNKQRQERPPGSAGLPTTLSISETDLEVKILFEEKQGSALVRPVGRASADTPSAAFSTLRAKIVAVADEDVRPPQRTPSDVREEIIKRPDIARLAKIFGDLQVTTTFVPEAARWLVDVVEPSGSVLRRIQVEDGKSQ
;
A
#
# COMPACT_ATOMS: atom_id res chain seq x y z
N MET A 1 4.82 -32.88 19.45
CA MET A 1 4.14 -32.53 20.71
C MET A 1 3.90 -31.04 20.68
N ALA A 2 2.65 -30.58 20.65
CA ALA A 2 2.36 -29.15 20.80
C ALA A 2 2.57 -28.80 22.28
N GLY A 3 3.54 -27.94 22.58
CA GLY A 3 3.85 -27.52 23.94
C GLY A 3 2.76 -26.60 24.50
N GLU A 4 2.54 -26.68 25.82
CA GLU A 4 1.76 -25.68 26.54
C GLU A 4 2.45 -24.31 26.40
N MET A 5 1.66 -23.28 26.13
CA MET A 5 2.14 -21.91 25.91
C MET A 5 1.24 -20.93 26.68
N LYS A 6 1.81 -19.83 27.17
CA LYS A 6 1.00 -18.76 27.76
C LYS A 6 0.24 -18.04 26.66
N VAL A 7 -0.97 -17.57 26.97
CA VAL A 7 -1.81 -16.80 26.04
C VAL A 7 -1.05 -15.58 25.49
N GLU A 8 -0.31 -14.89 26.36
CA GLU A 8 0.47 -13.69 26.04
C GLU A 8 1.54 -13.97 24.98
N ASP A 9 2.25 -15.09 25.10
CA ASP A 9 3.29 -15.49 24.16
C ASP A 9 2.68 -15.82 22.79
N LEU A 10 1.54 -16.52 22.76
CA LEU A 10 0.81 -16.83 21.52
C LEU A 10 0.39 -15.56 20.77
N LEU A 11 -0.19 -14.60 21.50
CA LEU A 11 -0.64 -13.33 20.92
C LEU A 11 0.55 -12.48 20.45
N GLY A 12 1.66 -12.49 21.20
CA GLY A 12 2.90 -11.82 20.81
C GLY A 12 3.49 -12.39 19.52
N GLU A 13 3.61 -13.72 19.40
CA GLU A 13 4.11 -14.37 18.19
C GLU A 13 3.22 -14.12 16.97
N LEU A 14 1.89 -14.17 17.16
CA LEU A 14 0.94 -13.87 16.09
C LEU A 14 1.08 -12.41 15.61
N GLY A 15 1.17 -11.46 16.54
CA GLY A 15 1.40 -10.04 16.21
C GLY A 15 2.68 -9.84 15.41
N GLN A 16 3.77 -10.50 15.81
CA GLN A 16 5.06 -10.41 15.12
C GLN A 16 5.02 -11.02 13.71
N ALA A 17 4.30 -12.14 13.54
CA ALA A 17 4.11 -12.77 12.24
C ALA A 17 3.33 -11.88 11.27
N ILE A 18 2.26 -11.23 11.75
CA ILE A 18 1.46 -10.27 10.97
C ILE A 18 2.33 -9.07 10.56
N HIS A 19 3.08 -8.49 11.51
CA HIS A 19 3.95 -7.37 11.23
C HIS A 19 5.03 -7.71 10.18
N THR A 20 5.63 -8.91 10.28
CA THR A 20 6.62 -9.39 9.32
C THR A 20 6.00 -9.60 7.93
N ALA A 21 4.78 -10.13 7.85
CA ALA A 21 4.05 -10.28 6.60
C ALA A 21 3.77 -8.92 5.94
N GLN A 22 3.33 -7.93 6.73
CA GLN A 22 3.11 -6.56 6.25
C GLN A 22 4.40 -5.93 5.70
N MET A 23 5.52 -6.05 6.43
CA MET A 23 6.81 -5.51 5.97
C MET A 23 7.28 -6.16 4.66
N ARG A 24 7.04 -7.46 4.47
CA ARG A 24 7.35 -8.16 3.21
C ARG A 24 6.49 -7.68 2.04
N LEU A 25 5.19 -7.47 2.27
CA LEU A 25 4.28 -6.91 1.26
C LEU A 25 4.73 -5.51 0.83
N ASN A 26 5.07 -4.65 1.80
CA ASN A 26 5.57 -3.30 1.53
C ASN A 26 6.88 -3.34 0.70
N LYS A 27 7.82 -4.21 1.07
CA LYS A 27 9.10 -4.37 0.35
C LYS A 27 8.90 -4.87 -1.09
N GLN A 28 8.04 -5.87 -1.31
CA GLN A 28 7.77 -6.40 -2.66
C GLN A 28 7.16 -5.37 -3.60
N ARG A 29 6.35 -4.43 -3.09
CA ARG A 29 5.83 -3.31 -3.88
C ARG A 29 6.92 -2.34 -4.31
N GLN A 30 7.92 -2.08 -3.46
CA GLN A 30 9.05 -1.21 -3.81
C GLN A 30 9.93 -1.82 -4.91
N GLU A 31 10.03 -3.15 -4.95
CA GLU A 31 10.90 -3.87 -5.89
C GLU A 31 10.24 -4.17 -7.25
N ARG A 32 8.91 -4.05 -7.38
CA ARG A 32 8.20 -4.20 -8.67
C ARG A 32 7.80 -2.83 -9.23
N PRO A 33 8.44 -2.34 -10.30
CA PRO A 33 7.99 -1.12 -10.95
C PRO A 33 6.57 -1.33 -11.52
N PRO A 34 5.72 -0.28 -11.56
CA PRO A 34 4.42 -0.37 -12.20
C PRO A 34 4.58 -0.83 -13.66
N GLY A 35 3.65 -1.66 -14.14
CA GLY A 35 3.66 -2.18 -15.51
C GLY A 35 3.64 -1.07 -16.57
N SER A 36 3.69 -1.45 -17.85
CA SER A 36 3.84 -0.56 -19.02
C SER A 36 2.85 0.62 -19.17
N ALA A 37 1.81 0.71 -18.32
CA ALA A 37 0.86 1.81 -18.27
C ALA A 37 1.08 2.81 -17.12
N GLY A 38 2.11 2.62 -16.27
CA GLY A 38 2.47 3.58 -15.22
C GLY A 38 1.45 3.73 -14.08
N LEU A 39 0.42 2.90 -14.03
CA LEU A 39 -0.57 2.86 -12.94
C LEU A 39 -0.36 1.60 -12.10
N PRO A 40 -0.07 1.70 -10.79
CA PRO A 40 -0.10 0.56 -9.90
C PRO A 40 -1.56 0.16 -9.62
N THR A 41 -2.22 -0.51 -10.55
CA THR A 41 -3.54 -1.15 -10.32
C THR A 41 -3.39 -2.48 -9.59
N THR A 42 -2.73 -2.46 -8.44
CA THR A 42 -2.72 -3.63 -7.55
C THR A 42 -3.00 -3.17 -6.14
N LEU A 43 -4.25 -2.73 -5.89
CA LEU A 43 -4.82 -2.76 -4.54
C LEU A 43 -4.87 -4.24 -4.14
N SER A 44 -3.71 -4.77 -3.73
CA SER A 44 -3.55 -6.14 -3.28
C SER A 44 -4.06 -6.15 -1.86
N ILE A 45 -5.38 -6.18 -1.72
CA ILE A 45 -6.03 -6.46 -0.44
C ILE A 45 -5.72 -7.93 -0.16
N SER A 46 -4.69 -8.18 0.65
CA SER A 46 -4.46 -9.53 1.18
C SER A 46 -5.40 -9.67 2.37
N GLU A 47 -6.46 -10.44 2.17
CA GLU A 47 -7.35 -10.87 3.24
C GLU A 47 -6.93 -12.27 3.68
N THR A 48 -6.61 -12.42 4.95
CA THR A 48 -6.33 -13.72 5.55
C THR A 48 -7.26 -13.94 6.72
N ASP A 49 -8.09 -14.97 6.63
CA ASP A 49 -8.88 -15.48 7.73
C ASP A 49 -8.07 -16.54 8.47
N LEU A 50 -7.76 -16.25 9.75
CA LEU A 50 -7.15 -17.21 10.66
C LEU A 50 -8.20 -17.68 11.66
N GLU A 51 -8.45 -18.98 11.70
CA GLU A 51 -9.28 -19.63 12.72
C GLU A 51 -8.43 -20.62 13.51
N VAL A 52 -8.22 -20.33 14.80
CA VAL A 52 -7.48 -21.22 15.72
C VAL A 52 -8.44 -21.73 16.77
N LYS A 53 -8.52 -23.06 16.88
CA LYS A 53 -9.22 -23.72 18.00
C LYS A 53 -8.23 -23.97 19.12
N ILE A 54 -8.57 -23.47 20.30
CA ILE A 54 -7.69 -23.46 21.45
C ILE A 54 -8.44 -24.05 22.64
N LEU A 55 -7.73 -24.88 23.39
CA LEU A 55 -8.16 -25.30 24.71
C LEU A 55 -7.53 -24.37 25.76
N PHE A 56 -8.35 -23.82 26.64
CA PHE A 56 -7.92 -23.03 27.78
C PHE A 56 -7.85 -23.92 29.01
N GLU A 57 -6.69 -23.94 29.67
CA GLU A 57 -6.50 -24.63 30.94
C GLU A 57 -5.94 -23.62 31.95
N GLU A 58 -6.64 -23.45 33.08
CA GLU A 58 -6.12 -22.62 34.17
C GLU A 58 -5.28 -23.50 35.11
N LYS A 59 -4.01 -23.15 35.29
CA LYS A 59 -3.09 -23.88 36.15
C LYS A 59 -2.28 -22.88 36.97
N GLN A 60 -2.37 -22.99 38.31
CA GLN A 60 -1.61 -22.16 39.25
C GLN A 60 -1.77 -20.64 39.00
N GLY A 61 -2.98 -20.18 38.67
CA GLY A 61 -3.27 -18.76 38.43
C GLY A 61 -2.77 -18.21 37.09
N SER A 62 -2.30 -19.06 36.18
CA SER A 62 -1.96 -18.69 34.81
C SER A 62 -2.88 -19.40 33.80
N ALA A 63 -3.37 -18.65 32.81
CA ALA A 63 -4.12 -19.20 31.70
C ALA A 63 -3.15 -19.78 30.66
N LEU A 64 -3.19 -21.10 30.49
CA LEU A 64 -2.43 -21.83 29.50
C LEU A 64 -3.31 -22.14 28.29
N VAL A 65 -2.71 -22.08 27.11
CA VAL A 65 -3.37 -22.41 25.85
C VAL A 65 -2.69 -23.58 25.17
N ARG A 66 -3.52 -24.46 24.60
CA ARG A 66 -3.07 -25.59 23.80
C ARG A 66 -3.77 -25.58 22.45
N PRO A 67 -3.04 -25.45 21.33
CA PRO A 67 -3.60 -25.60 19.99
C PRO A 67 -4.11 -27.03 19.80
N VAL A 68 -5.38 -27.19 19.42
CA VAL A 68 -5.95 -28.52 19.14
C VAL A 68 -5.85 -28.82 17.64
N GLY A 69 -4.94 -29.72 17.27
CA GLY A 69 -4.88 -30.27 15.91
C GLY A 69 -5.98 -31.30 15.66
N ARG A 70 -6.27 -31.62 14.39
CA ARG A 70 -7.29 -32.62 13.97
C ARG A 70 -7.13 -34.02 14.63
N ALA A 71 -5.99 -34.31 15.25
CA ALA A 71 -5.69 -35.57 15.92
C ALA A 71 -6.12 -35.64 17.41
N SER A 72 -6.70 -34.58 17.98
CA SER A 72 -7.15 -34.56 19.37
C SER A 72 -8.64 -34.94 19.49
N ALA A 73 -8.97 -36.17 19.08
CA ALA A 73 -10.34 -36.70 19.12
C ALA A 73 -10.83 -37.09 20.54
N ASP A 74 -9.92 -37.23 21.51
CA ASP A 74 -10.25 -37.77 22.85
C ASP A 74 -10.21 -36.74 23.98
N THR A 75 -10.28 -35.43 23.69
CA THR A 75 -10.32 -34.42 24.78
C THR A 75 -11.76 -34.21 25.25
N PRO A 76 -12.10 -34.51 26.51
CA PRO A 76 -13.48 -34.44 27.00
C PRO A 76 -13.94 -32.99 27.05
N SER A 77 -15.02 -32.65 26.33
CA SER A 77 -16.00 -31.56 26.51
C SER A 77 -15.56 -30.19 27.11
N ALA A 78 -14.28 -29.92 27.22
CA ALA A 78 -13.75 -28.70 27.78
C ALA A 78 -13.96 -27.61 26.74
N ALA A 79 -14.49 -26.47 27.21
CA ALA A 79 -14.94 -25.38 26.38
C ALA A 79 -13.86 -24.99 25.35
N PHE A 80 -14.07 -25.41 24.10
CA PHE A 80 -13.21 -25.01 23.00
C PHE A 80 -13.52 -23.54 22.70
N SER A 81 -12.50 -22.71 22.80
CA SER A 81 -12.61 -21.32 22.40
C SER A 81 -12.03 -21.18 21.00
N THR A 82 -12.76 -20.48 20.14
CA THR A 82 -12.34 -20.22 18.75
C THR A 82 -11.83 -18.80 18.67
N LEU A 83 -10.56 -18.62 18.31
CA LEU A 83 -10.00 -17.32 17.96
C LEU A 83 -10.11 -17.16 16.45
N ARG A 84 -10.92 -16.18 16.02
CA ARG A 84 -11.02 -15.78 14.62
C ARG A 84 -10.39 -14.40 14.46
N ALA A 85 -9.38 -14.31 13.59
CA ALA A 85 -8.75 -13.06 13.22
C ALA A 85 -8.93 -12.83 11.72
N LYS A 86 -9.48 -11.67 11.35
CA LYS A 86 -9.51 -11.17 9.98
C LYS A 86 -8.39 -10.15 9.83
N ILE A 87 -7.38 -10.49 9.05
CA ILE A 87 -6.22 -9.63 8.83
C ILE A 87 -6.40 -8.97 7.47
N VAL A 88 -6.42 -7.63 7.46
CA VAL A 88 -6.47 -6.82 6.24
C VAL A 88 -5.17 -6.04 6.16
N ALA A 89 -4.29 -6.46 5.26
CA ALA A 89 -3.09 -5.71 4.92
C ALA A 89 -3.45 -4.63 3.88
N VAL A 90 -3.38 -3.37 4.29
CA VAL A 90 -3.45 -2.22 3.37
C VAL A 90 -2.02 -1.70 3.23
N ALA A 91 -1.59 -1.38 2.01
CA ALA A 91 -0.29 -0.74 1.81
C ALA A 91 -0.33 0.63 2.49
N ASP A 92 0.69 0.94 3.30
CA ASP A 92 0.91 2.32 3.73
C ASP A 92 1.23 3.12 2.48
N GLU A 93 0.33 4.03 2.11
CA GLU A 93 0.66 5.05 1.13
C GLU A 93 1.55 6.06 1.84
N ASP A 94 2.86 5.81 1.87
CA ASP A 94 3.85 6.84 2.16
C ASP A 94 3.74 7.89 1.04
N VAL A 95 2.85 8.88 1.25
CA VAL A 95 2.67 10.04 0.37
C VAL A 95 3.94 10.87 0.48
N ARG A 96 4.92 10.56 -0.36
CA ARG A 96 6.14 11.36 -0.44
C ARG A 96 5.78 12.73 -1.03
N PRO A 97 6.14 13.84 -0.38
CA PRO A 97 5.92 15.15 -0.96
C PRO A 97 6.77 15.32 -2.23
N PRO A 98 6.31 16.12 -3.20
CA PRO A 98 7.10 16.38 -4.40
C PRO A 98 8.40 17.13 -4.06
N GLN A 99 9.47 16.80 -4.76
CA GLN A 99 10.77 17.45 -4.70
C GLN A 99 10.77 18.80 -5.42
N ARG A 100 9.95 18.94 -6.46
CA ARG A 100 9.80 20.17 -7.25
C ARG A 100 8.56 20.93 -6.82
N THR A 101 8.50 22.22 -7.14
CA THR A 101 7.25 22.99 -6.98
C THR A 101 6.41 22.93 -8.27
N PRO A 102 5.07 23.13 -8.17
CA PRO A 102 4.21 23.25 -9.34
C PRO A 102 4.67 24.32 -10.35
N SER A 103 5.24 25.42 -9.85
CA SER A 103 5.81 26.51 -10.65
C SER A 103 7.05 26.08 -11.43
N ASP A 104 7.98 25.34 -10.80
CA ASP A 104 9.20 24.89 -11.47
C ASP A 104 8.89 23.96 -12.65
N VAL A 105 7.89 23.09 -12.47
CA VAL A 105 7.42 22.18 -13.52
C VAL A 105 6.73 22.96 -14.63
N ARG A 106 5.86 23.92 -14.29
CA ARG A 106 5.19 24.78 -15.26
C ARG A 106 6.21 25.56 -16.11
N GLU A 107 7.22 26.16 -15.50
CA GLU A 107 8.25 26.92 -16.21
C GLU A 107 9.07 26.07 -17.16
N GLU A 108 9.39 24.83 -16.79
CA GLU A 108 10.04 23.87 -17.67
C GLU A 108 9.17 23.55 -18.89
N ILE A 109 7.88 23.27 -18.67
CA ILE A 109 6.94 22.89 -19.74
C ILE A 109 6.71 24.03 -20.73
N ILE A 110 6.58 25.27 -20.26
CA ILE A 110 6.37 26.44 -21.15
C ILE A 110 7.56 26.65 -22.09
N LYS A 111 8.77 26.32 -21.65
CA LYS A 111 10.00 26.44 -22.46
C LYS A 111 10.11 25.37 -23.55
N ARG A 112 9.24 24.35 -23.57
CA ARG A 112 9.34 23.28 -24.56
C ARG A 112 8.93 23.77 -25.97
N PRO A 113 9.69 23.41 -27.03
CA PRO A 113 9.43 23.90 -28.40
C PRO A 113 8.06 23.51 -28.98
N ASP A 114 7.48 22.38 -28.54
CA ASP A 114 6.13 21.97 -28.91
C ASP A 114 5.06 22.87 -28.26
N ILE A 115 5.20 23.18 -26.97
CA ILE A 115 4.27 24.06 -26.25
C ILE A 115 4.35 25.50 -26.75
N ALA A 116 5.56 26.00 -27.01
CA ALA A 116 5.74 27.33 -27.61
C ALA A 116 5.09 27.45 -29.00
N ARG A 117 5.04 26.37 -29.78
CA ARG A 117 4.30 26.33 -31.05
C ARG A 117 2.79 26.34 -30.83
N LEU A 118 2.28 25.58 -29.86
CA LEU A 118 0.85 25.61 -29.52
C LEU A 118 0.42 27.00 -29.07
N ALA A 119 1.23 27.71 -28.27
CA ALA A 119 0.92 29.07 -27.82
C ALA A 119 0.80 30.06 -28.99
N LYS A 120 1.57 29.87 -30.06
CA LYS A 120 1.44 30.70 -31.28
C LYS A 120 0.14 30.47 -32.04
N ILE A 121 -0.45 29.28 -31.93
CA ILE A 121 -1.67 28.89 -32.65
C ILE A 121 -2.91 29.24 -31.84
N PHE A 122 -2.91 28.90 -30.56
CA PHE A 122 -4.09 28.97 -29.68
C PHE A 122 -4.07 30.17 -28.72
N GLY A 123 -2.98 30.95 -28.71
CA GLY A 123 -2.83 32.11 -27.86
C GLY A 123 -2.41 31.76 -26.44
N ASP A 124 -3.08 32.35 -25.45
CA ASP A 124 -2.70 32.24 -24.04
C ASP A 124 -3.06 30.85 -23.46
N LEU A 125 -2.07 29.96 -23.45
CA LEU A 125 -2.24 28.60 -22.94
C LEU A 125 -2.18 28.58 -21.42
N GLN A 126 -3.17 27.91 -20.81
CA GLN A 126 -3.15 27.62 -19.39
C GLN A 126 -2.41 26.30 -19.15
N VAL A 127 -1.45 26.30 -18.22
CA VAL A 127 -0.67 25.11 -17.85
C VAL A 127 -1.01 24.71 -16.42
N THR A 128 -1.70 23.59 -16.26
CA THR A 128 -2.11 23.07 -14.95
C THR A 128 -1.20 21.92 -14.57
N THR A 129 -0.59 22.01 -13.39
CA THR A 129 0.34 21.00 -12.88
C THR A 129 -0.28 20.29 -11.67
N THR A 130 -0.28 18.96 -11.68
CA THR A 130 -0.80 18.12 -10.60
C THR A 130 0.21 17.04 -10.29
N PHE A 131 0.63 16.94 -9.04
CA PHE A 131 1.53 15.89 -8.59
C PHE A 131 0.76 14.62 -8.28
N VAL A 132 1.28 13.48 -8.72
CA VAL A 132 0.76 12.14 -8.47
C VAL A 132 1.76 11.42 -7.57
N PRO A 133 1.54 11.41 -6.23
CA PRO A 133 2.49 10.86 -5.26
C PRO A 133 2.82 9.39 -5.51
N GLU A 134 1.84 8.60 -5.91
CA GLU A 134 1.96 7.15 -6.13
C GLU A 134 2.94 6.81 -7.26
N ALA A 135 3.07 7.72 -8.22
CA ALA A 135 3.96 7.57 -9.38
C ALA A 135 5.24 8.43 -9.28
N ALA A 136 5.36 9.26 -8.23
CA ALA A 136 6.40 10.29 -8.10
C ALA A 136 6.56 11.12 -9.40
N ARG A 137 5.42 11.50 -9.99
CA ARG A 137 5.36 12.17 -11.30
C ARG A 137 4.40 13.36 -11.28
N TRP A 138 4.70 14.31 -12.14
CA TRP A 138 3.84 15.44 -12.45
C TRP A 138 3.03 15.16 -13.70
N LEU A 139 1.71 15.32 -13.58
CA LEU A 139 0.81 15.45 -14.71
C LEU A 139 0.69 16.93 -15.05
N VAL A 140 0.93 17.26 -16.31
CA VAL A 140 0.83 18.61 -16.82
C VAL A 140 -0.14 18.64 -17.98
N ASP A 141 -1.25 19.35 -17.77
CA ASP A 141 -2.24 19.60 -18.81
C ASP A 141 -2.04 21.00 -19.37
N VAL A 142 -1.90 21.07 -20.69
CA VAL A 142 -1.82 22.32 -21.44
C VAL A 142 -3.17 22.54 -22.10
N VAL A 143 -3.84 23.60 -21.69
CA VAL A 143 -5.24 23.88 -21.97
C VAL A 143 -5.33 25.16 -22.80
N GLU A 144 -6.12 25.14 -23.87
CA GLU A 144 -6.40 26.33 -24.65
C GLU A 144 -7.44 27.24 -23.95
N PRO A 145 -7.58 28.52 -24.34
CA PRO A 145 -8.53 29.44 -23.71
C PRO A 145 -9.99 28.96 -23.70
N SER A 146 -10.40 28.12 -24.66
CA SER A 146 -11.74 27.54 -24.73
C SER A 146 -11.99 26.44 -23.69
N GLY A 147 -10.93 25.97 -23.00
CA GLY A 147 -10.98 24.93 -21.98
C GLY A 147 -10.58 23.53 -22.45
N SER A 148 -10.27 23.32 -23.73
CA SER A 148 -9.84 22.00 -24.22
C SER A 148 -8.39 21.70 -23.84
N VAL A 149 -8.12 20.45 -23.44
CA VAL A 149 -6.74 19.98 -23.23
C VAL A 149 -6.10 19.69 -24.58
N LEU A 150 -5.09 20.48 -24.95
CA LEU A 150 -4.31 20.29 -26.17
C LEU A 150 -3.20 19.24 -25.99
N ARG A 151 -2.65 19.14 -24.78
CA ARG A 151 -1.55 18.25 -24.47
C ARG A 151 -1.59 17.81 -23.01
N ARG A 152 -1.33 16.52 -22.78
CA ARG A 152 -1.05 15.95 -21.47
C ARG A 152 0.38 15.42 -21.46
N ILE A 153 1.16 15.86 -20.47
CA ILE A 153 2.58 15.52 -20.34
C ILE A 153 2.80 14.91 -18.96
N GLN A 154 3.55 13.80 -18.92
CA GLN A 154 4.09 13.25 -17.68
C GLN A 154 5.54 13.71 -17.53
N VAL A 155 5.88 14.24 -16.37
CA VAL A 155 7.24 14.66 -16.02
C VAL A 155 7.65 13.98 -14.73
N GLU A 156 8.90 13.54 -14.65
CA GLU A 156 9.44 12.98 -13.42
C GLU A 156 9.70 14.11 -12.41
N ASP A 157 9.49 13.81 -11.13
CA ASP A 157 9.75 14.77 -10.05
C ASP A 157 11.26 14.91 -9.76
N GLY A 158 12.06 13.89 -10.09
CA GLY A 158 13.52 13.96 -10.08
C GLY A 158 14.07 14.80 -11.23
N LYS A 159 15.21 15.48 -11.02
CA LYS A 159 15.94 16.12 -12.11
C LYS A 159 16.40 15.04 -13.11
N SER A 160 15.98 15.12 -14.37
CA SER A 160 16.67 14.37 -15.44
C SER A 160 18.13 14.82 -15.45
N GLN A 161 19.03 13.86 -15.26
CA GLN A 161 20.47 14.04 -15.53
C GLN A 161 20.70 14.25 -17.02
#